data_AF-X1C0I6-F1
#
_entry.id   AF-X1C0I6-F1
#
_cell.length_a   1.000
_cell.length_b   1.000
_cell.length_c   1.000
_cell.angle_alpha   90.00
_cell.angle_beta   90.00
_cell.angle_gamma   90.00
#
_symmetry.space_group_name_H-M   'P 1'
#
loop_
_entity.id
_entity.type
_entity.pdbx_description
1 polymer ?
#
loop_
_entity_poly.entity_id
_entity_poly.type
_entity_poly.pdbx_seq_one_letter_code
_entity_poly.pdbx_strand_id
1 'polypeptide(L)'
;MKKIWEWLSGNVIKDVGDVIDKLTTTEEEKLEIKKEIQVIVEKAAATAEDQITRRWESDMTSDSWLSKNTRPMALIFLSFMAIAFIWVDSHHEISFTVEQEWIELLKQLLTTVYVAYFGSRGFEKYKSISNK
;
A
#
# COMPACT_ATOMS: atom_id res chain seq x y z
N MET A 1 1.70 0.95 -3.80
CA MET A 1 2.49 0.30 -2.73
C MET A 1 3.87 0.92 -2.57
N LYS A 2 4.71 1.02 -3.62
CA LYS A 2 5.99 1.74 -3.54
C LYS A 2 5.92 3.10 -2.85
N LYS A 3 5.02 4.00 -3.26
CA LYS A 3 4.84 5.32 -2.59
C LYS A 3 4.42 5.26 -1.11
N ILE A 4 3.68 4.23 -0.69
CA ILE A 4 3.24 4.05 0.70
C ILE A 4 4.41 3.48 1.51
N TRP A 5 5.14 2.52 0.95
CA TRP A 5 6.36 1.98 1.54
C TRP A 5 7.48 3.00 1.59
N GLU A 6 7.65 3.85 0.58
CA GLU A 6 8.58 5.00 0.53
C GLU A 6 8.21 6.06 1.57
N TRP A 7 6.92 6.31 1.77
CA TRP A 7 6.45 7.22 2.81
C TRP A 7 6.69 6.64 4.23
N LEU A 8 6.40 5.35 4.43
CA LEU A 8 6.66 4.65 5.70
C LEU A 8 8.16 4.50 5.99
N SER A 9 8.95 4.09 5.00
CA SER A 9 10.40 3.97 5.12
C SER A 9 11.05 5.33 5.33
N GLY A 10 10.59 6.36 4.62
CA GLY A 10 11.06 7.72 4.79
C GLY A 10 10.82 8.28 6.19
N ASN A 11 9.75 7.88 6.88
CA ASN A 11 9.53 8.23 8.28
C ASN A 11 10.45 7.43 9.21
N VAL A 12 10.59 6.12 9.01
CA VAL A 12 11.49 5.28 9.84
C VAL A 12 12.95 5.72 9.73
N ILE A 13 13.43 6.03 8.53
CA ILE A 13 14.80 6.50 8.31
C ILE A 13 15.04 7.86 8.98
N LYS A 14 14.04 8.75 8.98
CA LYS A 14 14.11 10.03 9.71
C LYS A 14 14.14 9.82 11.22
N ASP A 15 13.23 9.01 11.75
CA ASP A 15 13.13 8.75 13.19
C ASP A 15 14.42 8.11 13.73
N VAL A 16 15.00 7.15 12.99
CA VAL A 16 16.28 6.54 13.37
C VAL A 16 17.45 7.51 13.14
N GLY A 17 17.41 8.31 12.07
CA GLY A 17 18.39 9.36 11.80
C GLY A 17 18.47 10.40 12.93
N ASP A 18 17.33 10.82 13.48
CA ASP A 18 17.26 11.79 14.58
C ASP A 18 17.81 11.21 15.91
N VAL A 19 17.70 9.90 16.12
CA VAL A 19 18.29 9.20 17.27
C VAL A 19 19.80 9.09 17.12
N ILE A 20 20.28 8.79 15.91
CA ILE A 20 21.72 8.71 15.61
C ILE A 20 22.37 10.09 15.73
N ASP A 21 21.71 11.14 15.26
CA ASP A 21 22.21 12.51 15.35
C ASP A 21 22.36 12.97 16.82
N LYS A 22 21.62 12.36 17.77
CA LYS A 22 21.75 12.59 19.22
C LYS A 22 22.83 11.74 19.91
N LEU A 23 23.22 10.61 19.33
CA LEU A 23 24.15 9.64 19.95
C LEU A 23 25.56 9.67 19.34
N THR A 24 25.72 10.21 18.14
CA THR A 24 26.99 10.21 17.39
C THR A 24 27.47 11.64 17.12
N THR A 25 28.78 11.87 17.22
CA THR A 25 29.34 13.24 17.24
C THR A 25 30.01 13.64 15.91
N THR A 26 30.48 12.68 15.13
CA THR A 26 31.17 12.96 13.85
C THR A 26 30.22 12.84 12.66
N GLU A 27 30.35 13.73 11.68
CA GLU A 27 29.48 13.78 10.50
C GLU A 27 29.71 12.60 9.54
N GLU A 28 30.94 12.07 9.50
CA GLU A 28 31.29 10.91 8.67
C GLU A 28 30.64 9.62 9.21
N GLU A 29 30.71 9.37 10.53
CA GLU A 29 30.03 8.23 11.15
C GLU A 29 28.51 8.32 10.98
N LYS A 30 27.91 9.52 11.17
CA LYS A 30 26.47 9.72 10.94
C LYS A 30 26.06 9.40 9.51
N LEU A 31 26.84 9.87 8.52
CA LEU A 31 26.54 9.65 7.11
C LEU A 31 26.64 8.16 6.74
N GLU A 32 27.64 7.46 7.28
CA GLU A 32 27.81 6.02 7.07
C GLU A 32 26.66 5.22 7.68
N ILE A 33 26.27 5.51 8.92
CA ILE A 33 25.14 4.83 9.58
C ILE A 33 23.81 5.12 8.85
N LYS A 34 23.57 6.37 8.41
CA LYS A 34 22.38 6.71 7.62
C LYS A 34 22.32 5.91 6.31
N LYS A 35 23.46 5.72 5.63
CA LYS A 35 23.53 4.88 4.42
C LYS A 35 23.27 3.41 4.74
N GLU A 36 23.84 2.88 5.81
CA GLU A 36 23.61 1.48 6.21
C GLU A 36 22.14 1.24 6.56
N ILE A 37 21.49 2.15 7.28
CA ILE A 37 20.05 2.06 7.58
C ILE A 37 19.23 2.12 6.31
N GLN A 38 19.55 3.04 5.39
CA GLN A 38 18.87 3.12 4.10
C GLN A 38 18.93 1.76 3.39
N VAL A 39 20.11 1.14 3.32
CA VAL A 39 20.29 -0.18 2.70
C VAL A 39 19.50 -1.26 3.43
N ILE A 40 19.49 -1.26 4.76
CA ILE A 40 18.71 -2.24 5.56
C ILE A 40 17.21 -2.08 5.28
N VAL A 41 16.71 -0.85 5.25
CA VAL A 41 15.30 -0.54 5.03
C VAL A 41 14.88 -0.91 3.60
N GLU A 42 15.72 -0.60 2.61
CA GLU A 42 15.50 -1.02 1.22
C GLU A 42 15.46 -2.55 1.08
N LYS A 43 16.38 -3.25 1.74
CA LYS A 43 16.41 -4.72 1.75
C LYS A 43 15.18 -5.32 2.43
N ALA A 44 14.74 -4.73 3.53
CA ALA A 44 13.51 -5.14 4.23
C ALA A 44 12.27 -4.92 3.36
N ALA A 45 12.17 -3.76 2.70
CA ALA A 45 11.09 -3.45 1.77
C ALA A 45 11.06 -4.43 0.58
N ALA A 46 12.20 -4.71 -0.03
CA ALA A 46 12.31 -5.68 -1.13
C ALA A 46 11.88 -7.09 -0.68
N THR A 47 12.26 -7.50 0.54
CA THR A 47 11.85 -8.79 1.11
C THR A 47 10.34 -8.85 1.35
N ALA A 48 9.75 -7.76 1.85
CA ALA A 48 8.31 -7.67 2.04
C ALA A 48 7.54 -7.74 0.71
N GLU A 49 8.02 -7.05 -0.34
CA GLU A 49 7.45 -7.12 -1.68
C GLU A 49 7.52 -8.55 -2.26
N ASP A 50 8.64 -9.25 -2.07
CA ASP A 50 8.79 -10.66 -2.47
C ASP A 50 7.79 -11.57 -1.73
N GLN A 51 7.62 -11.39 -0.42
CA GLN A 51 6.63 -12.15 0.35
C GLN A 51 5.18 -11.89 -0.09
N ILE A 52 4.85 -10.65 -0.44
CA ILE A 52 3.53 -10.30 -0.99
C ILE A 52 3.33 -10.99 -2.34
N THR A 53 4.34 -10.96 -3.20
CA THR A 53 4.31 -11.60 -4.52
C THR A 53 4.12 -13.10 -4.40
N ARG A 54 4.89 -13.77 -3.54
CA ARG A 54 4.75 -15.20 -3.27
C ARG A 54 3.38 -15.58 -2.72
N ARG A 55 2.80 -14.75 -1.84
CA ARG A 55 1.43 -14.95 -1.35
C ARG A 55 0.42 -14.89 -2.49
N TRP A 56 0.54 -13.91 -3.37
CA TRP A 56 -0.36 -13.80 -4.52
C TRP A 56 -0.20 -14.94 -5.52
N GLU A 57 1.04 -15.39 -5.77
CA GLU A 57 1.30 -16.57 -6.60
C GLU A 57 0.70 -17.83 -5.98
N SER A 58 0.88 -18.03 -4.66
CA SER A 58 0.26 -19.12 -3.91
C SER A 58 -1.28 -19.07 -4.01
N ASP A 59 -1.88 -17.90 -3.83
CA ASP A 59 -3.33 -17.72 -3.91
C ASP A 59 -3.87 -18.04 -5.31
N MET A 60 -3.11 -17.67 -6.35
CA MET A 60 -3.46 -17.91 -7.75
C MET A 60 -3.21 -19.35 -8.22
N THR A 61 -2.25 -20.06 -7.63
CA THR A 61 -1.92 -21.45 -7.96
C THR A 61 -2.76 -22.46 -7.17
N SER A 62 -3.39 -22.05 -6.07
CA SER A 62 -4.29 -22.90 -5.30
C SER A 62 -5.47 -23.44 -6.14
N ASP A 63 -6.05 -24.58 -5.75
CA ASP A 63 -7.24 -25.12 -6.43
C ASP A 63 -8.54 -24.38 -6.08
N SER A 64 -8.49 -23.44 -5.13
CA SER A 64 -9.66 -22.71 -4.66
C SER A 64 -10.05 -21.57 -5.60
N TRP A 65 -11.28 -21.62 -6.13
CA TRP A 65 -11.85 -20.53 -6.92
C TRP A 65 -11.91 -19.22 -6.13
N LEU A 66 -12.25 -19.30 -4.84
CA LEU A 66 -12.37 -18.12 -3.98
C LEU A 66 -11.01 -17.43 -3.84
N SER A 67 -9.94 -18.20 -3.65
CA SER A 67 -8.58 -17.69 -3.53
C SER A 67 -8.14 -16.90 -4.78
N LYS A 68 -8.39 -17.46 -5.97
CA LYS A 68 -8.07 -16.80 -7.26
C LYS A 68 -8.83 -15.49 -7.46
N ASN A 69 -10.07 -15.43 -6.96
CA ASN A 69 -10.99 -14.31 -7.22
C ASN A 69 -11.09 -13.32 -6.06
N THR A 70 -10.41 -13.53 -4.93
CA THR A 70 -10.52 -12.66 -3.75
C THR A 70 -10.22 -11.19 -4.07
N ARG A 71 -9.16 -10.93 -4.86
CA ARG A 71 -8.78 -9.57 -5.27
C ARG A 71 -9.84 -8.87 -6.14
N PRO A 72 -10.29 -9.44 -7.29
CA PRO A 72 -11.33 -8.81 -8.08
C PRO A 72 -12.68 -8.72 -7.34
N MET A 73 -13.02 -9.69 -6.49
CA MET A 73 -14.26 -9.62 -5.70
C MET A 73 -14.21 -8.50 -4.65
N ALA A 74 -13.08 -8.31 -3.96
CA ALA A 74 -12.92 -7.20 -3.01
C ALA A 74 -13.05 -5.84 -3.73
N LEU A 75 -12.50 -5.72 -4.94
CA LEU A 75 -12.67 -4.52 -5.77
C LEU A 75 -14.15 -4.26 -6.07
N ILE A 76 -14.86 -5.26 -6.62
CA ILE A 76 -16.28 -5.14 -6.97
C ILE A 76 -17.12 -4.81 -5.74
N PHE A 77 -16.88 -5.51 -4.62
CA PHE A 77 -17.60 -5.31 -3.37
C PHE A 77 -17.43 -3.88 -2.84
N LEU A 78 -16.19 -3.38 -2.75
CA LEU A 78 -15.93 -2.03 -2.25
C LEU A 78 -16.47 -0.96 -3.19
N SER A 79 -16.37 -1.15 -4.51
CA SER A 79 -16.98 -0.22 -5.49
C SER A 79 -18.50 -0.19 -5.36
N PHE A 80 -19.13 -1.35 -5.16
CA PHE A 80 -20.58 -1.44 -4.96
C PHE A 80 -21.00 -0.75 -3.65
N MET A 81 -20.27 -0.98 -2.55
CA MET A 81 -20.52 -0.30 -1.27
C MET A 81 -20.34 1.21 -1.35
N ALA A 82 -19.35 1.69 -2.11
CA ALA A 82 -19.18 3.12 -2.36
C ALA A 82 -20.39 3.72 -3.08
N ILE A 83 -20.89 3.07 -4.12
CA ILE A 83 -22.10 3.52 -4.82
C ILE A 83 -23.31 3.48 -3.88
N ALA A 84 -23.44 2.43 -3.06
CA ALA A 84 -24.53 2.31 -2.10
C ALA A 84 -24.50 3.44 -1.05
N PHE A 85 -23.33 3.78 -0.50
CA PHE A 85 -23.19 4.89 0.45
C PHE A 85 -23.45 6.25 -0.19
N ILE A 86 -22.99 6.49 -1.42
CA ILE A 86 -23.34 7.71 -2.18
C ILE A 86 -24.85 7.81 -2.37
N TRP A 87 -25.51 6.69 -2.71
CA TRP A 87 -26.96 6.65 -2.89
C TRP A 87 -27.71 6.96 -1.59
N VAL A 88 -27.30 6.37 -0.47
CA VAL A 88 -27.88 6.64 0.85
C VAL A 88 -27.66 8.10 1.25
N ASP A 89 -26.46 8.64 1.09
CA ASP A 89 -26.12 10.03 1.42
C ASP A 89 -26.88 11.05 0.54
N SER A 90 -27.19 10.69 -0.71
CA SER A 90 -27.97 11.55 -1.61
C SER A 90 -29.46 11.65 -1.25
N HIS A 91 -30.00 10.74 -0.42
CA HIS A 91 -31.40 10.79 0.01
C HIS A 91 -31.56 11.70 1.23
N HIS A 92 -31.84 12.98 0.97
CA HIS A 92 -32.06 14.00 2.01
C HIS A 92 -33.23 13.73 2.98
N GLU A 93 -34.15 12.85 2.63
CA GLU A 93 -35.34 12.51 3.44
C GLU A 93 -35.08 11.38 4.46
N ILE A 94 -33.93 10.70 4.38
CA ILE A 94 -33.56 9.65 5.34
C ILE A 94 -32.72 10.31 6.43
N SER A 95 -33.15 10.22 7.70
CA SER A 95 -32.41 10.74 8.86
C SER A 95 -31.15 9.93 9.20
N PHE A 96 -30.54 9.29 8.21
CA PHE A 96 -29.37 8.44 8.36
C PHE A 96 -28.17 9.18 7.76
N THR A 97 -27.32 9.70 8.62
CA THR A 97 -26.05 10.32 8.24
C THR A 97 -24.93 9.31 8.42
N VAL A 98 -24.12 9.11 7.39
CA VAL A 98 -22.91 8.29 7.49
C VAL A 98 -21.82 9.11 8.18
N GLU A 99 -21.27 8.64 9.29
CA GLU A 99 -20.20 9.39 9.98
C GLU A 99 -18.95 9.50 9.09
N GLN A 100 -18.25 10.63 9.21
CA GLN A 100 -17.08 10.93 8.39
C GLN A 100 -15.97 9.87 8.51
N GLU A 101 -15.82 9.25 9.68
CA GLU A 101 -14.84 8.17 9.91
C GLU A 101 -15.09 6.96 9.00
N TRP A 102 -16.36 6.59 8.77
CA TRP A 102 -16.73 5.48 7.87
C TRP A 102 -16.45 5.81 6.42
N ILE A 103 -16.65 7.07 6.02
CA ILE A 103 -16.33 7.56 4.68
C ILE A 103 -14.81 7.52 4.46
N GLU A 104 -14.03 7.96 5.45
CA GLU A 104 -12.57 7.96 5.39
C GLU A 104 -12.01 6.54 5.34
N LEU A 105 -12.53 5.62 6.17
CA LEU A 105 -12.18 4.21 6.12
C LEU A 105 -12.48 3.60 4.74
N LEU A 106 -13.68 3.85 4.19
CA LEU A 106 -14.05 3.33 2.87
C LEU A 106 -13.13 3.88 1.78
N LYS A 107 -12.83 5.19 1.81
CA LYS A 107 -11.88 5.84 0.89
C LYS A 107 -10.49 5.19 0.96
N GLN A 108 -9.98 4.94 2.17
CA GLN A 108 -8.68 4.31 2.38
C GLN A 108 -8.65 2.88 1.82
N LEU A 109 -9.66 2.07 2.12
CA LEU A 109 -9.78 0.70 1.64
C LEU A 109 -9.90 0.67 0.11
N LEU A 110 -10.76 1.51 -0.46
CA LEU A 110 -11.00 1.59 -1.90
C LEU A 110 -9.72 2.02 -2.64
N THR A 111 -9.04 3.07 -2.17
CA THR A 111 -7.76 3.50 -2.74
C THR A 111 -6.73 2.38 -2.69
N THR A 112 -6.62 1.68 -1.56
CA THR A 112 -5.67 0.58 -1.37
C THR A 112 -5.93 -0.57 -2.33
N VAL A 113 -7.18 -1.02 -2.46
CA VAL A 113 -7.55 -2.15 -3.32
C VAL A 113 -7.41 -1.78 -4.80
N TYR A 114 -7.80 -0.58 -5.21
CA TYR A 114 -7.59 -0.10 -6.58
C TYR A 114 -6.10 -0.03 -6.94
N VAL A 115 -5.27 0.54 -6.06
CA VAL A 115 -3.82 0.61 -6.27
C VAL A 115 -3.19 -0.79 -6.28
N ALA A 116 -3.63 -1.70 -5.42
CA ALA A 116 -3.11 -3.07 -5.39
C ALA A 116 -3.49 -3.84 -6.66
N TYR A 117 -4.72 -3.70 -7.16
CA TYR A 117 -5.21 -4.43 -8.33
C TYR A 117 -4.70 -3.86 -9.66
N PHE A 118 -4.71 -2.54 -9.83
CA PHE A 118 -4.30 -1.88 -11.08
C PHE A 118 -2.84 -1.41 -11.09
N GLY A 119 -2.28 -1.09 -9.92
CA GLY A 119 -0.93 -0.53 -9.83
C GLY A 119 0.18 -1.51 -10.22
N SER A 120 0.04 -2.81 -9.92
CA SER A 120 0.98 -3.84 -10.40
C SER A 120 0.91 -4.00 -11.91
N ARG A 121 -0.31 -4.10 -12.46
CA ARG A 121 -0.57 -4.23 -13.90
C ARG A 121 -0.07 -3.03 -14.71
N GLY A 122 -0.17 -1.82 -14.16
CA GLY A 122 0.34 -0.60 -14.79
C GLY A 122 1.88 -0.58 -14.89
N PHE A 123 2.57 -1.01 -13.82
CA PHE A 123 4.03 -1.06 -13.80
C PHE A 123 4.59 -2.18 -14.69
N GLU A 124 3.97 -3.37 -14.68
CA GLU A 124 4.33 -4.48 -15.59
C GLU A 124 4.19 -4.08 -17.06
N LYS A 125 3.09 -3.41 -17.41
CA LYS A 125 2.85 -2.91 -18.75
C LYS A 125 3.87 -1.84 -19.16
N TYR A 126 4.18 -0.89 -18.28
CA TYR A 126 5.20 0.13 -18.53
C TYR A 126 6.59 -0.47 -18.79
N LYS A 127 7.01 -1.45 -17.98
CA LYS A 127 8.30 -2.15 -18.16
C LYS A 127 8.36 -2.91 -19.49
N SER A 128 7.25 -3.53 -19.91
CA SER A 128 7.18 -4.23 -21.20
C SER A 128 7.28 -3.30 -22.43
N ILE A 129 6.78 -2.06 -22.30
CA ILE A 129 6.82 -1.04 -23.36
C ILE A 129 8.20 -0.38 -23.40
N SER A 130 8.82 -0.10 -22.26
CA SER A 130 10.16 0.53 -22.18
C SER A 130 11.29 -0.38 -22.65
N ASN A 131 11.11 -1.70 -22.64
CA ASN A 131 12.09 -2.69 -23.12
C ASN A 131 11.89 -3.06 -24.60
N LYS A 132 10.96 -2.41 -25.32
CA LYS A 132 10.80 -2.50 -26.77
C LYS A 132 11.38 -1.25 -27.43
#